data_AF-A0A952K953-F1
#
_entry.id   AF-A0A952K953-F1
#
_cell.length_a   1.000
_cell.length_b   1.000
_cell.length_c   1.000
_cell.angle_alpha   90.00
_cell.angle_beta   90.00
_cell.angle_gamma   90.00
#
_symmetry.space_group_name_H-M   'P 1'
#
loop_
_entity.id
_entity.type
_entity.pdbx_description
1 polymer ?
#
loop_
_entity_poly.entity_id
_entity_poly.type
_entity_poly.pdbx_seq_one_letter_code
_entity_poly.pdbx_strand_id
1 'polypeptide(L)'
;LPGPDEDHNPETGAKLSEVLRANPGVPYEQRIETARFIEDLTAGYQGGWYSVISLHGGGSPAAMKQEIYRNYPVGSKVELVERILERGVAHDPDRAITKNRQPGKCCDTGCTSPGQPVMVDLPVLPSASGGSKARH
;
A
#
# COMPACT_ATOMS: atom_id res chain seq x y z
N LEU A 1 1.01 -21.00 25.60
CA LEU A 1 0.84 -20.87 27.07
C LEU A 1 0.60 -22.27 27.63
N PRO A 2 0.65 -22.52 28.95
CA PRO A 2 0.14 -23.79 29.46
C PRO A 2 -1.29 -24.02 28.96
N GLY A 3 -1.69 -25.27 28.78
CA GLY A 3 -3.04 -25.58 28.33
C GLY A 3 -4.06 -25.25 29.43
N PRO A 4 -5.36 -25.28 29.09
CA PRO A 4 -6.42 -25.07 30.07
C PRO A 4 -6.34 -26.07 31.23
N ASP A 5 -5.95 -27.32 30.97
CA ASP A 5 -5.91 -28.35 32.02
C ASP A 5 -4.77 -28.10 33.02
N GLU A 6 -3.64 -27.52 32.58
CA GLU A 6 -2.52 -27.17 33.46
C GLU A 6 -2.75 -25.87 34.24
N ASP A 7 -3.38 -24.87 33.61
CA ASP A 7 -3.64 -23.55 34.22
C ASP A 7 -4.81 -23.58 35.23
N HIS A 8 -5.80 -24.47 35.06
CA HIS A 8 -6.92 -24.61 36.00
C HIS A 8 -6.71 -25.71 37.05
N ASN A 9 -5.58 -26.40 37.02
CA ASN A 9 -5.27 -27.42 38.01
C ASN A 9 -4.99 -26.75 39.38
N PRO A 10 -5.73 -27.12 40.45
CA PRO A 10 -5.58 -26.50 41.77
C PRO A 10 -4.20 -26.72 42.40
N GLU A 11 -3.44 -27.73 41.98
CA GLU A 11 -2.10 -28.04 42.49
C GLU A 11 -0.99 -27.19 41.82
N THR A 12 -1.23 -26.70 40.60
CA THR A 12 -0.22 -26.00 39.78
C THR A 12 -0.57 -24.55 39.47
N GLY A 13 -1.85 -24.16 39.47
CA GLY A 13 -2.30 -22.81 39.09
C GLY A 13 -1.64 -21.69 39.90
N ALA A 14 -1.52 -21.86 41.21
CA ALA A 14 -0.84 -20.89 42.09
C ALA A 14 0.64 -20.67 41.70
N LYS A 15 1.36 -21.74 41.35
CA LYS A 15 2.77 -21.67 40.93
C LYS A 15 2.92 -20.99 39.57
N LEU A 16 1.99 -21.24 38.65
CA LEU A 16 1.99 -20.63 37.31
C LEU A 16 1.80 -19.11 37.42
N SER A 17 0.90 -18.64 38.29
CA SER A 17 0.71 -17.21 38.55
C SER A 17 1.96 -16.50 39.09
N GLU A 18 2.84 -17.22 39.79
CA GLU A 18 4.09 -16.69 40.32
C GLU A 18 5.17 -16.62 39.22
N VAL A 19 5.39 -17.72 38.50
CA VAL A 19 6.50 -17.82 37.53
C VAL A 19 6.21 -17.15 36.18
N LEU A 20 4.94 -16.94 35.85
CA LEU A 20 4.51 -16.25 34.63
C LEU A 20 4.06 -14.81 34.88
N ARG A 21 4.26 -14.28 36.10
CA ARG A 21 4.06 -12.86 36.37
C ARG A 21 5.08 -12.02 35.60
N ALA A 22 4.63 -10.87 35.11
CA ALA A 22 5.49 -9.89 34.45
C ALA A 22 5.47 -8.57 35.24
N ASN A 23 4.95 -7.50 34.65
CA ASN A 23 4.81 -6.21 35.33
C ASN A 23 4.02 -6.38 36.64
N PRO A 24 4.55 -5.94 37.80
CA PRO A 24 3.88 -6.11 39.08
C PRO A 24 2.55 -5.36 39.19
N GLY A 25 2.35 -4.30 38.39
CA GLY A 25 1.10 -3.53 38.31
C GLY A 25 0.02 -4.14 37.40
N VAL A 26 0.29 -5.28 36.75
CA VAL A 26 -0.69 -6.00 35.92
C VAL A 26 -0.95 -7.37 36.56
N PRO A 27 -2.19 -7.72 36.93
CA PRO A 27 -2.45 -9.03 37.51
C PRO A 27 -2.31 -10.14 36.46
N TYR A 28 -1.93 -11.34 36.94
CA TYR A 28 -1.59 -12.49 36.08
C TYR A 28 -2.74 -12.90 35.15
N GLU A 29 -3.96 -12.96 35.67
CA GLU A 29 -5.15 -13.41 34.92
C GLU A 29 -5.40 -12.56 33.67
N GLN A 30 -5.41 -11.23 33.79
CA GLN A 30 -5.65 -10.36 32.62
C GLN A 30 -4.51 -10.47 31.60
N ARG A 31 -3.28 -10.72 32.05
CA ARG A 31 -2.14 -10.92 31.15
C ARG A 31 -2.29 -12.22 30.37
N ILE A 32 -2.63 -13.33 31.03
CA ILE A 32 -2.75 -14.63 30.37
C ILE A 32 -3.94 -14.64 29.40
N GLU A 33 -5.07 -14.03 29.78
CA GLU A 33 -6.24 -13.86 28.91
C GLU A 33 -5.90 -13.04 27.67
N THR A 34 -5.22 -11.90 27.83
CA THR A 34 -4.81 -11.06 26.71
C THR A 34 -3.86 -11.81 25.78
N ALA A 35 -2.93 -12.58 26.33
CA ALA A 35 -1.98 -13.37 25.54
C ALA A 35 -2.69 -14.48 24.75
N ARG A 36 -3.68 -15.17 25.34
CA ARG A 36 -4.52 -16.15 24.64
C ARG A 36 -5.37 -15.51 23.55
N PHE A 37 -5.91 -14.32 23.80
CA PHE A 37 -6.69 -13.58 22.80
C PHE A 37 -5.84 -13.18 21.59
N ILE A 38 -4.62 -12.70 21.80
CA ILE A 38 -3.67 -12.40 20.72
C ILE A 38 -3.32 -13.69 19.95
N GLU A 39 -3.10 -14.80 20.66
CA GLU A 39 -2.85 -16.10 20.05
C GLU A 39 -4.02 -16.51 19.13
N ASP A 40 -5.27 -16.43 19.58
CA ASP A 40 -6.42 -16.80 18.75
C ASP A 40 -6.52 -15.95 17.47
N LEU A 41 -6.25 -14.64 17.58
CA LEU A 41 -6.29 -13.72 16.44
C LEU A 41 -5.11 -13.85 15.47
N THR A 42 -4.01 -14.49 15.86
CA THR A 42 -2.77 -14.45 15.05
C THR A 42 -2.20 -15.82 14.71
N ALA A 43 -2.36 -16.80 15.59
CA ALA A 43 -1.79 -18.14 15.48
C ALA A 43 -2.82 -19.26 15.74
N GLY A 44 -4.08 -18.91 16.02
CA GLY A 44 -5.19 -19.85 16.17
C GLY A 44 -5.90 -20.15 14.84
N TYR A 45 -6.97 -20.93 14.93
CA TYR A 45 -7.83 -21.22 13.78
C TYR A 45 -8.43 -19.93 13.19
N GLN A 46 -8.95 -19.04 14.05
CA GLN A 46 -9.48 -17.76 13.61
C GLN A 46 -8.38 -16.92 12.95
N GLY A 47 -7.22 -16.75 13.58
CA GLY A 47 -6.09 -16.02 13.01
C GLY A 47 -5.61 -16.56 11.67
N GLY A 48 -5.55 -17.89 11.52
CA GLY A 48 -5.24 -18.55 10.26
C GLY A 48 -6.26 -18.21 9.17
N TRP A 49 -7.55 -18.29 9.49
CA TRP A 49 -8.62 -17.93 8.55
C TRP A 49 -8.59 -16.44 8.20
N TYR A 50 -8.51 -15.54 9.18
CA TYR A 50 -8.38 -14.09 9.00
C TYR A 50 -7.18 -13.73 8.12
N SER A 51 -6.05 -14.42 8.29
CA SER A 51 -4.87 -14.24 7.43
C SER A 51 -5.17 -14.61 5.98
N VAL A 52 -5.66 -15.83 5.73
CA VAL A 52 -5.91 -16.33 4.36
C VAL A 52 -6.92 -15.46 3.62
N ILE A 53 -8.04 -15.11 4.26
CA ILE A 53 -9.07 -14.26 3.63
C ILE A 53 -8.56 -12.84 3.40
N SER A 54 -7.71 -12.30 4.27
CA SER A 54 -7.12 -10.96 4.06
C SER A 54 -6.20 -10.95 2.86
N LEU A 55 -5.40 -12.02 2.66
CA LEU A 55 -4.48 -12.11 1.54
C LEU A 55 -5.18 -12.43 0.20
N HIS A 56 -6.29 -13.16 0.22
CA HIS A 56 -6.89 -13.73 -1.00
C HIS A 56 -8.34 -13.33 -1.25
N GLY A 57 -9.01 -12.63 -0.33
CA GLY A 57 -10.44 -12.34 -0.41
C GLY A 57 -10.83 -11.51 -1.64
N GLY A 58 -9.95 -10.61 -2.08
CA GLY A 58 -10.10 -9.82 -3.32
C GLY A 58 -9.40 -10.41 -4.55
N GLY A 59 -8.96 -11.67 -4.47
CA GLY A 59 -7.99 -12.26 -5.40
C GLY A 59 -6.57 -12.24 -4.84
N SER A 60 -5.67 -13.01 -5.46
CA SER A 60 -4.28 -13.10 -4.99
C SER A 60 -3.55 -11.75 -5.12
N PRO A 61 -2.48 -11.52 -4.34
CA PRO A 61 -1.66 -10.31 -4.49
C PRO A 61 -1.12 -10.12 -5.93
N ALA A 62 -0.90 -11.21 -6.67
CA ALA A 62 -0.53 -11.17 -8.07
C ALA A 62 -1.65 -10.63 -8.96
N ALA A 63 -2.89 -11.07 -8.75
CA ALA A 63 -4.06 -10.56 -9.47
C ALA A 63 -4.26 -9.06 -9.20
N MET A 64 -4.16 -8.64 -7.93
CA MET A 64 -4.25 -7.22 -7.57
C MET A 64 -3.13 -6.40 -8.23
N LYS A 65 -1.88 -6.87 -8.20
CA LYS A 65 -0.76 -6.19 -8.89
C LYS A 65 -1.02 -6.04 -10.38
N GLN A 66 -1.58 -7.06 -11.02
CA GLN A 66 -1.92 -7.02 -12.44
C GLN A 66 -3.03 -6.00 -12.73
N GLU A 67 -4.06 -5.91 -11.89
CA GLU A 67 -5.12 -4.91 -12.03
C GLU A 67 -4.63 -3.47 -11.80
N ILE A 68 -3.74 -3.26 -10.82
CA ILE A 68 -3.07 -1.97 -10.63
C ILE A 68 -2.26 -1.62 -11.89
N TYR A 69 -1.45 -2.54 -12.40
CA TYR A 69 -0.64 -2.30 -13.59
C TYR A 69 -1.49 -1.99 -14.84
N ARG A 70 -2.64 -2.64 -14.98
CA ARG A 70 -3.61 -2.40 -16.07
C ARG A 70 -4.22 -0.99 -16.02
N ASN A 71 -4.37 -0.41 -14.84
CA ASN A 71 -5.06 0.87 -14.65
C ASN A 71 -4.13 2.03 -14.24
N TYR A 72 -2.88 1.75 -13.87
CA TYR A 72 -1.89 2.77 -13.52
C TYR A 72 -1.13 3.24 -14.77
N PRO A 73 -1.16 4.55 -15.11
CA PRO A 73 -0.57 5.06 -16.34
C PRO A 73 0.96 5.20 -16.21
N VAL A 74 1.68 4.07 -16.18
CA VAL A 74 3.14 4.02 -16.00
C VAL A 74 3.87 4.91 -17.02
N GLY A 75 3.45 4.88 -18.29
CA GLY A 75 4.08 5.68 -19.34
C GLY A 75 3.96 7.18 -19.09
N SER A 76 2.80 7.65 -18.62
CA SER A 76 2.60 9.05 -18.25
C SER A 76 3.45 9.48 -17.05
N LYS A 77 3.69 8.57 -16.09
CA LYS A 77 4.56 8.85 -14.93
C LYS A 77 6.04 8.91 -15.33
N VAL A 78 6.47 8.04 -16.24
CA VAL A 78 7.82 8.08 -16.82
C VAL A 78 8.05 9.40 -17.54
N GLU A 79 7.11 9.82 -18.40
CA GLU A 79 7.20 11.09 -19.13
C GLU A 79 7.32 12.31 -18.19
N LEU A 80 6.55 12.34 -17.11
CA LEU A 80 6.63 13.41 -16.11
C LEU A 80 8.02 13.49 -15.46
N VAL A 81 8.57 12.36 -15.03
CA VAL A 81 9.88 12.31 -14.37
C VAL A 81 11.00 12.72 -15.34
N GLU A 82 10.95 12.25 -16.58
CA GLU A 82 11.92 12.62 -17.63
C GLU A 82 11.92 14.13 -17.89
N ARG A 83 10.74 14.76 -17.86
CA ARG A 83 10.60 16.22 -18.00
C ARG A 83 11.23 16.99 -16.83
N ILE A 84 11.04 16.54 -15.59
CA ILE A 84 11.59 17.18 -14.38
C ILE A 84 13.11 17.09 -14.35
N LEU A 85 13.67 15.97 -14.80
CA LEU A 85 15.11 15.75 -14.72
C LEU A 85 15.92 16.58 -15.73
N GLU A 86 15.28 17.40 -16.59
CA GLU A 86 15.87 18.19 -17.70
C GLU A 86 16.80 17.37 -18.64
N ARG A 87 16.87 16.06 -18.42
CA ARG A 87 17.61 15.09 -19.20
C ARG A 87 16.73 14.71 -20.37
N GLY A 88 16.68 15.58 -21.38
CA GLY A 88 16.25 15.26 -22.74
C GLY A 88 17.05 14.12 -23.41
N VAL A 89 17.49 13.12 -22.64
CA VAL A 89 17.96 11.80 -23.04
C VAL A 89 16.76 11.08 -23.63
N ALA A 90 16.49 11.46 -24.88
CA ALA A 90 15.50 10.91 -25.80
C ALA A 90 14.16 10.57 -25.14
N HIS A 91 13.18 11.47 -25.29
CA HIS A 91 11.80 11.02 -25.35
C HIS A 91 11.72 10.03 -26.52
N ASP A 92 11.96 8.76 -26.22
CA ASP A 92 11.88 7.65 -27.15
C ASP A 92 10.44 7.13 -27.09
N PRO A 93 9.59 7.51 -28.06
CA PRO A 93 8.20 7.09 -28.09
C PRO A 93 8.06 5.58 -28.28
N ASP A 94 9.11 4.87 -28.71
CA ASP A 94 9.06 3.45 -29.03
C ASP A 94 9.35 2.53 -27.83
N ARG A 95 9.84 3.08 -26.70
CA ARG A 95 10.05 2.31 -25.45
C ARG A 95 8.75 1.67 -24.97
N ALA A 96 8.77 0.35 -24.76
CA ALA A 96 7.57 -0.39 -24.34
C ALA A 96 6.92 0.16 -23.06
N ILE A 97 7.71 0.68 -22.11
CA ILE A 97 7.20 1.25 -20.86
C ILE A 97 6.43 2.57 -21.05
N THR A 98 6.74 3.34 -22.11
CA THR A 98 6.06 4.61 -22.42
C THR A 98 4.75 4.42 -23.18
N LYS A 99 4.44 3.18 -23.60
CA LYS A 99 3.20 2.81 -24.32
C LYS A 99 1.98 2.67 -23.40
N ASN A 100 2.16 2.37 -22.12
CA ASN A 100 1.06 2.33 -21.15
C ASN A 100 0.68 3.77 -20.73
N ARG A 101 0.05 4.49 -21.66
CA ARG A 101 -0.62 5.77 -21.42
C ARG A 101 -2.12 5.47 -21.37
N GLN A 102 -2.80 5.94 -20.31
CA GLN A 102 -4.24 5.73 -20.12
C GLN A 102 -4.99 7.07 -20.22
N PRO A 103 -4.93 7.77 -21.37
CA PRO A 103 -5.58 9.08 -21.53
C PRO A 103 -7.09 8.94 -21.33
N GLY A 104 -7.69 9.80 -20.50
CA GLY A 104 -9.13 9.80 -20.22
C GLY A 104 -9.63 8.72 -19.25
N LYS A 105 -8.79 7.76 -18.82
CA LYS A 105 -9.18 6.73 -17.84
C LYS A 105 -9.17 7.22 -16.39
N CYS A 106 -8.30 8.18 -16.09
CA CYS A 106 -8.25 8.89 -14.82
C CYS A 106 -8.03 10.37 -15.11
N CYS A 107 -9.08 11.18 -14.98
CA CYS A 107 -8.92 12.61 -14.79
C CYS A 107 -8.43 12.86 -13.36
N ASP A 108 -7.59 13.86 -13.20
CA ASP A 108 -7.13 14.41 -11.92
C ASP A 108 -8.29 14.80 -10.98
N THR A 109 -9.45 15.11 -11.56
CA THR A 109 -10.69 15.48 -10.86
C THR A 109 -11.57 14.26 -10.49
N GLY A 110 -11.21 13.04 -10.91
CA GLY A 110 -12.02 11.81 -10.74
C GLY A 110 -13.06 11.60 -11.85
N CYS A 111 -13.69 10.41 -11.92
CA CYS A 111 -14.55 9.97 -13.03
C CYS A 111 -15.60 11.01 -13.48
N THR A 112 -15.44 11.55 -14.69
CA THR A 112 -16.42 12.44 -15.35
C THR A 112 -17.40 11.64 -16.22
N SER A 113 -18.68 12.05 -16.24
CA SER A 113 -19.71 11.37 -17.04
C SER A 113 -19.49 11.56 -18.55
N PRO A 114 -19.88 10.56 -19.38
CA PRO A 114 -19.81 10.69 -20.84
C PRO A 114 -20.57 11.93 -21.32
N GLY A 115 -19.89 12.83 -22.05
CA GLY A 115 -20.46 14.08 -22.57
C GLY A 115 -19.99 15.35 -21.84
N GLN A 116 -19.23 15.25 -20.75
CA GLN A 116 -18.53 16.42 -20.20
C GLN A 116 -17.28 16.76 -21.03
N PRO A 117 -17.07 18.05 -21.37
CA PRO A 117 -15.83 18.48 -22.00
C PRO A 117 -14.70 18.41 -20.97
N VAL A 118 -13.84 17.40 -21.11
CA VAL A 118 -12.59 17.28 -20.33
C VAL A 118 -11.46 17.80 -21.20
N MET A 119 -11.21 19.11 -21.13
CA MET A 119 -10.00 19.70 -21.70
C MET A 119 -9.51 20.78 -20.76
N VAL A 120 -8.28 20.64 -20.28
CA VAL A 120 -7.46 21.82 -20.03
C VAL A 120 -6.22 21.66 -20.89
N ASP A 121 -5.95 22.68 -21.70
CA ASP A 121 -4.80 22.70 -22.59
C ASP A 121 -3.48 22.69 -21.81
N LEU A 122 -2.48 22.05 -22.41
CA LEU A 122 -1.13 21.96 -21.87
C LEU A 122 -0.59 23.39 -21.66
N PRO A 123 -0.11 23.77 -20.46
CA PRO A 123 0.47 25.09 -20.25
C PRO A 123 1.71 25.25 -21.13
N VAL A 124 1.70 26.27 -22.00
CA VAL A 124 2.84 26.61 -22.85
C VAL A 124 3.93 27.20 -21.97
N LEU A 125 5.10 26.55 -21.92
CA LEU A 125 6.28 27.10 -21.28
C LEU A 125 6.76 28.33 -22.06
N PRO A 126 7.18 29.42 -21.39
CA PRO A 126 7.74 30.56 -22.09
C PRO A 126 9.00 30.13 -22.86
N SER A 127 8.98 30.40 -24.17
CA SER A 127 10.15 30.32 -25.04
C SER A 127 11.29 31.13 -24.42
N ALA A 128 12.47 30.52 -24.26
CA ALA A 128 13.68 31.22 -23.88
C ALA A 128 13.94 32.32 -24.91
N SER A 129 13.61 33.57 -24.55
CA SER A 129 13.78 34.73 -25.41
C SER A 129 15.27 34.88 -25.73
N GLY A 130 15.60 34.71 -27.01
CA GLY A 130 16.95 34.88 -27.54
C GLY A 130 17.54 36.23 -27.15
N GLY A 131 18.79 36.20 -26.70
CA GLY A 131 19.59 37.39 -26.41
C GLY A 131 19.71 38.28 -27.65
N SER A 132 19.14 39.48 -27.57
CA SER A 132 19.38 40.54 -28.52
C SER A 132 20.86 40.98 -28.42
N LYS A 133 21.64 40.73 -29.48
CA LYS A 133 22.95 41.36 -29.67
C LYS A 133 22.75 42.86 -29.82
N ALA A 134 23.12 43.63 -28.79
CA ALA A 134 23.32 45.07 -28.93
C ALA A 134 24.54 45.32 -29.83
N ARG A 135 24.31 45.98 -30.98
CA ARG A 135 25.35 46.61 -31.79
C ARG A 135 25.67 47.98 -31.18
N HIS A 136 26.94 48.23 -30.89
CA HIS A 136 27.60 49.51 -31.09
C HIS A 136 28.96 49.23 -31.70
#